data_AF-A0A0P4UG17-F1
#
_entry.id   AF-A0A0P4UG17-F1
#
_cell.length_a   1.000
_cell.length_b   1.000
_cell.length_c   1.000
_cell.angle_alpha   90.00
_cell.angle_beta   90.00
_cell.angle_gamma   90.00
#
_symmetry.space_group_name_H-M   'P 1'
#
loop_
_entity.id
_entity.type
_entity.pdbx_description
1 polymer ?
#
loop_
_entity_poly.entity_id
_entity_poly.type
_entity_poly.pdbx_seq_one_letter_code
_entity_poly.pdbx_strand_id
1 'polypeptide(L)' 'MTYQRWLKPWSIVRLNSALHRWSTIGRYQMRSEAEASLQMYRRLFPSERFELVFELE' A
#
# COMPACT_ATOMS: atom_id res chain seq x y z
N MET A 1 -0.47 -19.66 0.77
CA MET A 1 -1.19 -18.77 1.70
C MET A 1 -0.33 -18.61 2.93
N THR A 2 0.42 -17.52 3.03
CA THR A 2 1.39 -17.34 4.12
C THR A 2 0.72 -16.56 5.23
N TYR A 3 0.65 -17.14 6.43
CA TYR A 3 0.01 -16.62 7.65
C TYR A 3 0.25 -15.12 7.94
N GLN A 4 1.36 -14.56 7.45
CA GLN A 4 1.68 -13.13 7.53
C GLN A 4 0.74 -12.20 6.76
N ARG A 5 0.05 -12.67 5.71
CA ARG A 5 -0.95 -11.85 4.99
C ARG A 5 -2.15 -11.52 5.88
N TRP A 6 -2.54 -12.47 6.72
CA TRP A 6 -3.70 -12.33 7.61
C TRP A 6 -3.46 -11.32 8.74
N LEU A 7 -2.21 -11.20 9.17
CA LEU A 7 -1.83 -10.25 10.23
C LEU A 7 -1.69 -8.80 9.74
N LYS A 8 -1.58 -8.60 8.42
CA LYS A 8 -1.38 -7.28 7.82
C LYS A 8 -2.33 -7.08 6.65
N PRO A 9 -3.63 -6.90 6.93
CA PRO A 9 -4.66 -6.84 5.89
C PRO A 9 -4.64 -5.49 5.13
N TRP A 10 -3.90 -4.50 5.60
CA TRP A 10 -3.76 -3.22 4.91
C TRP A 10 -2.51 -3.21 4.05
N SER A 11 -2.67 -2.95 2.76
CA SER A 11 -1.60 -2.91 1.78
C SER A 11 -1.59 -1.58 1.05
N ILE A 12 -0.43 -0.92 0.97
CA ILE A 12 -0.25 0.24 0.10
C ILE A 12 0.27 -0.25 -1.24
N VAL A 13 -0.42 0.08 -2.31
CA VAL A 13 -0.01 -0.21 -3.68
C VAL A 13 0.38 1.08 -4.39
N ARG A 14 1.42 0.98 -5.21
CA ARG A 14 1.92 2.04 -6.07
C ARG A 14 1.66 1.65 -7.52
N LEU A 15 1.13 2.57 -8.31
CA LEU A 15 1.06 2.40 -9.76
C LEU A 15 2.42 2.69 -10.37
N ASN A 16 3.03 1.67 -10.95
CA ASN A 16 4.21 1.87 -11.77
C ASN A 16 3.78 2.41 -13.14
N SER A 17 4.11 3.68 -13.42
CA SER A 17 3.75 4.35 -14.68
C SER A 17 4.39 3.69 -15.91
N ALA A 18 5.59 3.11 -15.77
CA ALA A 18 6.27 2.47 -16.91
C ALA A 18 5.64 1.14 -17.32
N LEU A 19 5.02 0.42 -16.37
CA LEU A 19 4.45 -0.91 -16.59
C LEU A 19 2.93 -0.95 -16.47
N HIS A 20 2.28 0.17 -16.13
CA HIS A 20 0.85 0.27 -15.81
C HIS A 20 0.36 -0.82 -14.84
N ARG A 21 1.23 -1.21 -13.90
CA ARG A 21 0.97 -2.28 -12.93
C ARG A 21 0.98 -1.74 -11.52
N TRP A 22 0.10 -2.28 -10.71
CA TRP A 22 0.07 -2.05 -9.27
C TRP A 22 1.05 -2.98 -8.58
N SER A 23 1.93 -2.40 -7.76
CA SER A 23 2.88 -3.16 -6.94
C SER A 23 2.69 -2.79 -5.48
N THR A 24 2.59 -3.79 -4.61
CA THR A 24 2.54 -3.58 -3.14
C THR A 24 3.90 -3.11 -2.64
N ILE A 25 3.93 -1.93 -2.01
CA ILE A 25 5.15 -1.33 -1.46
C ILE A 25 5.26 -1.47 0.06
N GLY A 26 4.13 -1.77 0.73
CA GLY A 26 4.10 -1.94 2.18
C GLY A 26 2.82 -2.64 2.63
N ARG A 27 2.94 -3.41 3.71
CA ARG A 27 1.81 -4.04 4.42
C ARG A 27 1.80 -3.63 5.88
N TYR A 28 0.61 -3.40 6.41
CA TYR A 28 0.34 -2.83 7.72
C TYR A 28 -0.76 -3.62 8.42
N GLN A 29 -0.63 -3.74 9.74
CA GLN A 29 -1.64 -4.39 10.58
C GLN A 29 -2.80 -3.44 10.86
N MET A 30 -2.49 -2.18 11.17
CA MET A 30 -3.48 -1.15 11.47
C MET A 30 -3.68 -0.20 10.30
N ARG A 31 -4.93 0.21 10.10
CA ARG A 31 -5.30 1.21 9.09
C ARG A 31 -4.57 2.53 9.30
N SER A 32 -4.48 3.00 10.54
CA SER A 32 -3.88 4.30 10.88
C SER A 32 -2.39 4.38 10.51
N GLU A 33 -1.64 3.28 10.69
CA GLU A 33 -0.23 3.21 10.27
C GLU A 33 -0.10 3.27 8.74
N ALA A 34 -1.02 2.59 8.04
CA ALA A 34 -1.08 2.60 6.59
C ALA A 34 -1.44 3.99 6.05
N GLU A 35 -2.40 4.69 6.67
CA GLU A 35 -2.78 6.05 6.28
C GLU A 35 -1.65 7.06 6.53
N ALA A 36 -0.95 6.96 7.66
CA ALA A 36 0.22 7.80 7.95
C ALA A 36 1.32 7.59 6.91
N SER A 37 1.60 6.33 6.56
CA SER A 37 2.59 5.98 5.54
C SER A 37 2.15 6.45 4.15
N LEU A 38 0.88 6.28 3.78
CA LEU A 38 0.32 6.75 2.51
C LEU A 38 0.47 8.27 2.36
N GLN A 39 0.17 9.03 3.41
CA GLN A 39 0.32 10.48 3.41
C GLN A 39 1.78 10.89 3.22
N MET A 40 2.72 10.18 3.86
CA MET A 40 4.15 10.40 3.67
C MET A 40 4.58 10.10 2.22
N TYR A 41 4.15 8.98 1.63
CA TYR A 41 4.45 8.63 0.24
C TYR A 41 3.92 9.66 -0.76
N ARG A 42 2.68 10.14 -0.56
CA ARG A 42 2.10 11.20 -1.41
C ARG A 42 2.87 12.52 -1.33
N ARG A 43 3.45 12.85 -0.17
CA ARG A 43 4.30 14.04 0.00
C ARG A 43 5.65 13.89 -0.69
N LEU A 44 6.28 12.72 -0.57
CA LEU A 44 7.59 12.44 -1.14
C LEU A 44 7.53 12.26 -2.67
N PHE A 45 6.44 11.68 -3.18
CA PHE A 45 6.28 11.33 -4.58
C PHE A 45 4.92 11.82 -5.11
N PRO A 46 4.71 13.14 -5.25
CA PRO A 46 3.44 13.71 -5.67
C PRO A 46 3.04 13.31 -7.10
N SER A 47 4.01 12.99 -7.95
CA SER A 47 3.79 12.54 -9.33
C SER A 47 3.33 11.09 -9.44
N GLU A 48 3.39 10.33 -8.35
CA GLU A 48 3.06 8.90 -8.35
C GLU A 48 1.70 8.64 -7.70
N ARG A 49 1.01 7.60 -8.19
CA ARG A 49 -0.27 7.19 -7.64
C ARG A 49 -0.06 6.10 -6.61
N PHE A 50 -0.56 6.37 -5.41
CA PHE A 50 -0.61 5.42 -4.31
C PHE A 50 -2.06 5.21 -3.88
N GLU A 51 -2.41 3.96 -3.63
CA GLU A 51 -3.71 3.56 -3.10
C GLU A 51 -3.54 2.66 -1.88
N LEU A 52 -4.45 2.82 -0.92
CA LEU A 52 -4.57 1.94 0.23
C LEU A 52 -5.63 0.89 -0.08
N VAL A 53 -5.23 -0.37 -0.05
CA VAL A 53 -6.09 -1.53 -0.33
C VAL A 53 -6.20 -2.35 0.94
N PHE A 54 -7.43 -2.76 1.26
CA PHE A 54 -7.69 -3.76 2.28
C PHE A 54 -7.77 -5.13 1.61
N GLU A 55 -6.76 -5.98 1.82
CA GLU A 55 -6.78 -7.37 1.38
C GLU A 55 -7.67 -8.17 2.33
N LEU A 56 -8.96 -8.30 1.99
CA LEU A 56 -9.83 -9.37 2.46
C LEU A 56 -9.58 -10.57 1.55
N GLU A 57 -8.87 -11.58 2.06
CA GLU A 57 -8.80 -12.89 1.39
C GLU A 57 -10.18 -13.59 1.45
#